data_AF-A0A7C1AC13-F1
#
_entry.id   AF-A0A7C1AC13-F1
#
_cell.length_a   1.000
_cell.length_b   1.000
_cell.length_c   1.000
_cell.angle_alpha   90.00
_cell.angle_beta   90.00
_cell.angle_gamma   90.00
#
_symmetry.space_group_name_H-M   'P 1'
#
loop_
_entity.id
_entity.type
_entity.pdbx_description
1 polymer ?
#
loop_
_entity_poly.entity_id
_entity_poly.type
_entity_poly.pdbx_seq_one_letter_code
_entity_poly.pdbx_strand_id
1 'polypeptide(L)'
;MRYTILAVLSIVFMLSAVPAYAHRGSDVDISIISDNGKEFLAIPFREHRKGRTHVVKKYLEAVKGDNYSIVIRNRTSYRIGVVIAVDGRNIISGKKSYLKSSERMYIVGPHGRTRLEGWRTDLDTVHRFYFTDKGDSYSIRTFNDSSAMGVITVAAFREKKRPEILSDGYTFKESKRRAPAAPSAGEKSSKYEEDTA
;
A
#
# COMPACT_ATOMS: atom_id res chain seq x y z
N MET A 1 -2.27 15.96 -59.64
CA MET A 1 -3.56 15.61 -58.99
C MET A 1 -3.53 14.34 -58.14
N ARG A 2 -2.71 13.31 -58.44
CA ARG A 2 -2.65 12.09 -57.60
C ARG A 2 -2.01 12.31 -56.21
N TYR A 3 -0.98 13.15 -56.13
CA TYR A 3 -0.28 13.43 -54.86
C TYR A 3 -1.05 14.36 -53.92
N THR A 4 -1.92 15.23 -54.46
CA THR A 4 -2.75 16.14 -53.65
C THR A 4 -3.86 15.38 -52.92
N ILE A 5 -4.42 14.32 -53.52
CA ILE A 5 -5.43 13.46 -52.88
C ILE A 5 -4.81 12.64 -51.74
N LEU A 6 -3.59 12.12 -51.93
CA LEU A 6 -2.85 11.39 -50.89
C LEU A 6 -2.43 12.29 -49.71
N ALA A 7 -2.07 13.54 -49.98
CA ALA A 7 -1.72 14.51 -48.93
C ALA A 7 -2.93 14.91 -48.07
N VAL A 8 -4.12 15.05 -48.67
CA VAL A 8 -5.35 15.37 -47.91
C VAL A 8 -5.80 14.17 -47.07
N LEU A 9 -5.66 12.94 -47.57
CA LEU A 9 -6.05 11.74 -46.82
C LEU A 9 -5.17 11.50 -45.58
N SER A 10 -3.88 11.83 -45.66
CA SER A 10 -2.93 11.68 -44.54
C SER A 10 -3.14 12.74 -43.45
N ILE A 11 -3.56 13.96 -43.81
CA ILE A 11 -3.91 15.00 -42.84
C ILE A 11 -5.20 14.66 -42.08
N VAL A 12 -6.20 14.05 -42.75
CA VAL A 12 -7.45 13.61 -42.11
C VAL A 12 -7.21 12.45 -41.14
N PHE A 13 -6.30 11.53 -41.44
CA PHE A 13 -5.92 10.44 -40.53
C PHE A 13 -5.14 10.91 -39.29
N MET A 14 -4.40 12.02 -39.39
CA MET A 14 -3.71 12.62 -38.24
C MET A 14 -4.65 13.42 -37.33
N LEU A 15 -5.78 13.92 -37.86
CA LEU A 15 -6.76 14.66 -37.07
C LEU A 15 -7.76 13.77 -36.29
N SER A 16 -7.77 12.45 -36.53
CA SER A 16 -8.56 11.49 -35.75
C SER A 16 -7.80 10.96 -34.52
N ALA A 17 -6.90 11.75 -33.94
CA ALA A 17 -6.43 11.51 -32.58
C ALA A 17 -7.57 11.84 -31.61
N VAL A 18 -8.57 10.95 -31.55
CA VAL A 18 -9.57 10.96 -30.49
C VAL A 18 -8.77 10.95 -29.19
N PRO A 19 -8.87 11.96 -28.31
CA PRO A 19 -8.30 11.84 -27.00
C PRO A 19 -8.96 10.62 -26.40
N ALA A 20 -8.20 9.54 -26.26
CA ALA A 20 -8.61 8.43 -25.42
C ALA A 20 -8.75 9.06 -24.03
N TYR A 21 -9.98 9.44 -23.68
CA TYR A 21 -10.35 9.66 -22.31
C TYR A 21 -10.03 8.34 -21.64
N ALA A 22 -8.82 8.24 -21.08
CA ALA A 22 -8.43 7.11 -20.27
C ALA A 22 -9.48 7.09 -19.17
N HIS A 23 -10.43 6.16 -19.29
CA HIS A 23 -11.36 5.86 -18.23
C HIS A 23 -10.46 5.41 -17.08
N ARG A 24 -10.09 6.35 -16.22
CA ARG A 24 -9.14 6.11 -15.15
C ARG A 24 -9.87 5.20 -14.18
N GLY A 25 -9.70 3.89 -14.39
CA GLY A 25 -10.19 2.89 -13.46
C GLY A 25 -9.69 3.20 -12.06
N SER A 26 -10.33 2.63 -11.06
CA SER A 26 -9.98 2.84 -9.65
C SER A 26 -8.47 2.70 -9.42
N ASP A 27 -7.88 3.60 -8.63
CA ASP A 27 -6.45 3.54 -8.24
C ASP A 27 -6.08 2.16 -7.64
N VAL A 28 -7.07 1.45 -7.08
CA VAL A 28 -6.97 0.12 -6.49
C VAL A 28 -8.14 -0.73 -6.98
N ASP A 29 -7.87 -1.92 -7.50
CA ASP A 29 -8.91 -2.91 -7.78
C ASP A 29 -9.00 -3.95 -6.67
N ILE A 30 -10.22 -4.42 -6.45
CA ILE A 30 -10.54 -5.48 -5.51
C ILE A 30 -11.37 -6.51 -6.27
N SER A 31 -10.90 -7.74 -6.28
CA SER A 31 -11.57 -8.89 -6.89
C SER A 31 -11.68 -10.01 -5.86
N ILE A 32 -12.81 -10.71 -5.86
CA ILE A 32 -13.01 -11.90 -5.04
C ILE A 32 -12.96 -13.09 -5.99
N ILE A 33 -12.05 -14.04 -5.74
CA ILE A 33 -11.81 -15.16 -6.65
C ILE A 33 -11.97 -16.46 -5.87
N SER A 34 -12.72 -17.41 -6.41
CA SER A 34 -12.82 -18.78 -5.89
C SER A 34 -11.51 -19.54 -6.09
N ASP A 35 -11.41 -20.71 -5.46
CA ASP A 35 -10.26 -21.60 -5.66
C ASP A 35 -10.22 -22.24 -7.06
N ASN A 36 -11.37 -22.35 -7.73
CA ASN A 36 -11.42 -22.73 -9.15
C ASN A 36 -10.97 -21.61 -10.12
N GLY A 37 -10.55 -20.45 -9.60
CA GLY A 37 -10.03 -19.33 -10.39
C GLY A 37 -11.09 -18.40 -10.99
N LYS A 38 -12.38 -18.69 -10.79
CA LYS A 38 -13.47 -17.81 -11.22
C LYS A 38 -13.55 -16.56 -10.34
N GLU A 39 -13.66 -15.40 -10.98
CA GLU A 39 -13.99 -14.17 -10.26
C GLU A 39 -15.48 -14.17 -9.91
N PHE A 40 -15.81 -13.93 -8.64
CA PHE A 40 -17.18 -13.78 -8.18
C PHE A 40 -17.82 -12.56 -8.85
N LEU A 41 -19.05 -12.73 -9.34
CA LEU A 41 -19.80 -11.65 -9.94
C LEU A 41 -20.13 -10.59 -8.88
N ALA A 42 -19.59 -9.38 -9.06
CA ALA A 42 -19.87 -8.24 -8.21
C ALA A 42 -20.86 -7.29 -8.90
N ILE A 43 -22.01 -7.07 -8.29
CA ILE A 43 -23.05 -6.15 -8.72
C ILE A 43 -22.75 -4.77 -8.12
N PRO A 44 -22.45 -3.73 -8.94
CA PRO A 44 -22.26 -2.37 -8.44
C PRO A 44 -23.52 -1.87 -7.74
N PHE A 45 -23.37 -1.17 -6.61
CA PHE A 45 -24.50 -0.61 -5.87
C PHE A 45 -24.41 0.91 -5.72
N ARG A 46 -23.28 1.39 -5.19
CA ARG A 46 -23.09 2.82 -4.95
C ARG A 46 -21.64 3.20 -5.11
N GLU A 47 -21.40 4.27 -5.83
CA GLU A 47 -20.08 4.88 -5.98
C GLU A 47 -20.22 6.37 -5.73
N HIS A 48 -19.44 6.91 -4.80
CA HIS A 48 -19.45 8.34 -4.52
C HIS A 48 -18.11 8.79 -3.97
N ARG A 49 -17.85 10.09 -4.11
CA ARG A 49 -16.69 10.75 -3.48
C ARG A 49 -17.16 11.57 -2.29
N LYS A 50 -16.43 11.45 -1.18
CA LYS A 50 -16.59 12.28 0.01
C LYS A 50 -15.26 12.97 0.29
N GLY A 51 -15.15 14.23 -0.11
CA GLY A 51 -13.87 14.96 -0.08
C GLY A 51 -12.82 14.26 -0.95
N ARG A 52 -11.69 13.88 -0.35
CA ARG A 52 -10.60 13.14 -1.04
C ARG A 52 -10.80 11.62 -1.05
N THR A 53 -11.83 11.12 -0.37
CA THR A 53 -12.09 9.68 -0.24
C THR A 53 -13.05 9.22 -1.32
N HIS A 54 -12.68 8.14 -2.00
CA HIS A 54 -13.54 7.46 -2.96
C HIS A 54 -14.16 6.22 -2.31
N VAL A 55 -15.49 6.12 -2.32
CA VAL A 55 -16.23 5.03 -1.67
C VAL A 55 -17.00 4.27 -2.74
N VAL A 56 -16.67 2.98 -2.85
CA VAL A 56 -17.31 2.03 -3.76
C VAL A 56 -17.96 0.94 -2.93
N LYS A 57 -19.27 0.71 -3.15
CA LYS A 57 -20.02 -0.40 -2.56
C LYS A 57 -20.55 -1.28 -3.68
N LYS A 58 -20.29 -2.58 -3.55
CA LYS A 58 -20.74 -3.64 -4.45
C LYS A 58 -21.37 -4.75 -3.61
N TYR A 59 -22.28 -5.50 -4.21
CA TYR A 59 -22.76 -6.77 -3.69
C TYR A 59 -22.12 -7.90 -4.49
N LEU A 60 -21.94 -9.06 -3.86
CA LEU A 60 -21.47 -10.26 -4.53
C LEU A 60 -22.42 -11.40 -4.21
N GLU A 61 -22.61 -12.31 -5.16
CA GLU A 61 -23.36 -13.54 -4.94
C GLU A 61 -22.49 -14.53 -4.17
N ALA A 62 -22.91 -14.88 -2.95
CA ALA A 62 -22.20 -15.86 -2.14
C ALA A 62 -22.48 -17.28 -2.66
N VAL A 63 -21.43 -18.09 -2.82
CA VAL A 63 -21.54 -19.49 -3.23
C VAL A 63 -21.14 -20.36 -2.03
N LYS A 64 -22.10 -21.15 -1.51
CA LYS A 64 -21.86 -22.05 -0.38
C LYS A 64 -20.94 -23.20 -0.79
N GLY A 65 -20.03 -23.58 0.11
CA GLY A 65 -19.14 -24.73 -0.07
C GLY A 65 -17.86 -24.43 -0.87
N ASP A 66 -17.67 -23.19 -1.32
CA ASP A 66 -16.43 -22.76 -1.99
C ASP A 66 -15.61 -21.86 -1.07
N ASN A 67 -14.29 -21.96 -1.19
CA ASN A 67 -13.36 -21.04 -0.56
C ASN A 67 -13.04 -19.90 -1.53
N TYR A 68 -12.81 -18.72 -1.00
CA TYR A 68 -12.45 -17.56 -1.80
C TYR A 68 -11.19 -16.86 -1.29
N SER A 69 -10.57 -16.11 -2.19
CA SER A 69 -9.46 -15.21 -1.90
C SER A 69 -9.81 -13.79 -2.26
N ILE A 70 -9.31 -12.84 -1.48
CA ILE A 70 -9.36 -11.41 -1.78
C ILE A 70 -8.12 -11.05 -2.57
N VAL A 71 -8.30 -10.50 -3.77
CA VAL A 71 -7.19 -10.03 -4.61
C VAL A 71 -7.21 -8.52 -4.66
N ILE A 72 -6.08 -7.92 -4.30
CA ILE A 72 -5.87 -6.49 -4.38
C ILE A 72 -4.86 -6.20 -5.48
N ARG A 73 -5.21 -5.29 -6.39
CA ARG A 73 -4.30 -4.80 -7.43
C ARG A 73 -4.11 -3.30 -7.26
N ASN A 74 -2.87 -2.88 -7.05
CA ASN A 74 -2.50 -1.48 -7.06
C ASN A 74 -2.30 -1.04 -8.52
N ARG A 75 -3.06 -0.05 -9.00
CA ARG A 75 -2.87 0.52 -10.36
C ARG A 75 -1.96 1.74 -10.36
N THR A 76 -1.52 2.20 -9.19
CA THR A 76 -0.70 3.39 -9.04
C THR A 76 0.80 3.07 -9.09
N SER A 77 1.61 4.09 -9.35
CA SER A 77 3.07 4.00 -9.32
C SER A 77 3.67 4.22 -7.91
N TYR A 78 2.85 4.25 -6.86
CA TYR A 78 3.28 4.41 -5.48
C TYR A 78 2.92 3.18 -4.66
N ARG A 79 3.57 2.96 -3.52
CA ARG A 79 3.06 1.96 -2.57
C ARG A 79 1.75 2.42 -1.97
N ILE A 80 0.88 1.46 -1.69
CA ILE A 80 -0.36 1.68 -0.97
C ILE A 80 -0.38 0.80 0.28
N GLY A 81 -0.94 1.35 1.36
CA GLY A 81 -1.31 0.58 2.54
C GLY A 81 -2.77 0.16 2.45
N VAL A 82 -3.08 -1.10 2.75
CA VAL A 82 -4.44 -1.64 2.62
C VAL A 82 -4.85 -2.31 3.93
N VAL A 83 -5.82 -1.70 4.61
CA VAL A 83 -6.48 -2.30 5.78
C VAL A 83 -7.69 -3.07 5.28
N ILE A 84 -7.77 -4.35 5.67
CA ILE A 84 -8.82 -5.26 5.21
C ILE A 84 -9.49 -5.85 6.44
N ALA A 85 -10.82 -5.76 6.45
CA ALA A 85 -11.66 -6.35 7.46
C ALA A 85 -12.68 -7.28 6.83
N VAL A 86 -12.85 -8.46 7.42
CA VAL A 86 -13.91 -9.42 7.09
C VAL A 86 -14.72 -9.62 8.36
N ASP A 87 -16.04 -9.57 8.26
CA ASP A 87 -16.96 -9.62 9.39
C ASP A 87 -16.64 -8.60 10.51
N GLY A 88 -16.12 -7.43 10.11
CA GLY A 88 -15.71 -6.37 11.04
C GLY A 88 -14.40 -6.64 11.79
N ARG A 89 -13.65 -7.69 11.44
CA ARG A 89 -12.35 -8.03 12.04
C ARG A 89 -11.22 -7.83 11.05
N ASN A 90 -10.16 -7.15 11.48
CA ASN A 90 -8.95 -6.98 10.68
C ASN A 90 -8.29 -8.35 10.42
N ILE A 91 -8.05 -8.71 9.16
CA ILE A 91 -7.65 -10.07 8.80
C ILE A 91 -6.21 -10.45 9.21
N ILE A 92 -5.39 -9.46 9.60
CA ILE A 92 -4.03 -9.68 10.09
C ILE A 92 -4.03 -9.83 11.61
N SER A 93 -4.82 -9.01 12.32
CA SER A 93 -4.76 -8.92 13.77
C SER A 93 -5.89 -9.63 14.52
N GLY A 94 -6.96 -10.01 13.82
CA GLY A 94 -8.19 -10.57 14.40
C GLY A 94 -9.03 -9.58 15.23
N LYS A 95 -8.54 -8.35 15.47
CA LYS A 95 -9.24 -7.34 16.30
C LYS A 95 -10.38 -6.65 15.53
N LYS A 96 -11.33 -6.06 16.25
CA LYS A 96 -12.36 -5.18 15.66
C LYS A 96 -11.68 -4.10 14.82
N SER A 97 -12.11 -3.93 13.57
CA SER A 97 -11.56 -2.93 12.67
C SER A 97 -12.50 -1.74 12.57
N TYR A 98 -11.91 -0.53 12.59
CA TYR A 98 -12.56 0.72 12.25
C TYR A 98 -11.96 1.34 10.98
N LEU A 99 -11.19 0.54 10.24
CA LEU A 99 -10.53 0.91 8.99
C LEU A 99 -9.62 2.13 9.13
N LYS A 100 -8.95 2.26 10.28
CA LYS A 100 -8.01 3.37 10.52
C LYS A 100 -6.64 3.06 9.95
N SER A 101 -5.93 4.08 9.48
CA SER A 101 -4.55 3.95 8.98
C SER A 101 -3.52 3.56 10.05
N SER A 102 -3.92 3.51 11.32
CA SER A 102 -3.09 3.01 12.43
C SER A 102 -3.23 1.50 12.65
N GLU A 103 -4.17 0.85 11.98
CA GLU A 103 -4.36 -0.61 12.06
C GLU A 103 -3.32 -1.35 11.23
N ARG A 104 -3.13 -2.65 11.51
CA ARG A 104 -2.27 -3.50 10.70
C ARG A 104 -2.79 -3.55 9.26
N MET A 105 -1.88 -3.40 8.30
CA MET A 105 -2.20 -3.30 6.88
C MET A 105 -1.21 -4.11 6.04
N TYR A 106 -1.64 -4.50 4.85
CA TYR A 106 -0.73 -4.97 3.81
C TYR A 106 -0.14 -3.77 3.07
N ILE A 107 1.12 -3.88 2.65
CA ILE A 107 1.73 -2.92 1.73
C ILE A 107 1.76 -3.56 0.35
N VAL A 108 1.10 -2.93 -0.62
CA VAL A 108 1.12 -3.37 -2.02
C VAL A 108 2.01 -2.41 -2.81
N GLY A 109 3.04 -2.96 -3.43
CA GLY A 109 4.01 -2.18 -4.22
C GLY A 109 3.37 -1.50 -5.45
N PRO A 110 4.10 -0.57 -6.10
CA PRO A 110 3.68 0.05 -7.36
C PRO A 110 3.28 -1.01 -8.38
N HIS A 111 2.13 -0.85 -9.02
CA HIS A 111 1.58 -1.81 -10.00
C HIS A 111 1.45 -3.26 -9.49
N GLY A 112 1.59 -3.47 -8.18
CA GLY A 112 1.66 -4.77 -7.54
C GLY A 112 0.29 -5.42 -7.36
N ARG A 113 0.34 -6.72 -7.06
CA ARG A 113 -0.83 -7.55 -6.77
C ARG A 113 -0.56 -8.38 -5.52
N THR A 114 -1.55 -8.54 -4.66
CA THR A 114 -1.52 -9.51 -3.57
C THR A 114 -2.80 -10.34 -3.56
N ARG A 115 -2.67 -11.63 -3.25
CA ARG A 115 -3.78 -12.57 -3.07
C ARG A 115 -3.81 -12.99 -1.61
N LEU A 116 -4.99 -12.87 -1.00
CA LEU A 116 -5.21 -13.09 0.42
C LEU A 116 -6.22 -14.23 0.55
N GLU A 117 -5.69 -15.40 0.86
CA GLU A 117 -6.44 -16.66 0.92
C GLU A 117 -7.30 -16.83 2.17
N GLY A 118 -7.00 -16.05 3.20
CA GLY A 118 -7.59 -16.20 4.51
C GLY A 118 -7.12 -15.14 5.49
N TRP A 119 -7.56 -15.28 6.73
CA TRP A 119 -7.08 -14.50 7.87
C TRP A 119 -6.10 -15.33 8.70
N ARG A 120 -5.25 -14.67 9.49
CA ARG A 120 -4.16 -15.34 10.23
C ARG A 120 -4.37 -15.26 11.73
N THR A 121 -4.11 -16.37 12.43
CA THR A 121 -3.95 -16.41 13.89
C THR A 121 -2.49 -16.24 14.31
N ASP A 122 -1.57 -16.68 13.46
CA ASP A 122 -0.13 -16.70 13.67
C ASP A 122 0.61 -16.69 12.31
N LEU A 123 1.93 -16.86 12.33
CA LEU A 123 2.74 -16.76 11.12
C LEU A 123 2.58 -17.94 10.16
N ASP A 124 2.09 -19.09 10.62
CA ASP A 124 2.04 -20.32 9.82
C ASP A 124 0.60 -20.79 9.53
N THR A 125 -0.38 -20.28 10.29
CA THR A 125 -1.77 -20.69 10.18
C THR A 125 -2.61 -19.68 9.40
N VAL A 126 -3.21 -20.15 8.31
CA VAL A 126 -4.15 -19.38 7.48
C VAL A 126 -5.52 -20.03 7.53
N HIS A 127 -6.51 -19.28 8.02
CA HIS A 127 -7.91 -19.68 8.06
C HIS A 127 -8.61 -19.17 6.79
N ARG A 128 -9.01 -20.10 5.93
CA ARG A 128 -9.61 -19.82 4.63
C ARG A 128 -10.94 -19.06 4.78
N PHE A 129 -11.24 -18.19 3.81
CA PHE A 129 -12.56 -17.57 3.73
C PHE A 129 -13.54 -18.44 2.96
N TYR A 130 -14.76 -18.54 3.47
CA TYR A 130 -15.88 -19.25 2.84
C TYR A 130 -17.20 -18.62 3.27
N PHE A 131 -18.27 -18.86 2.50
CA PHE A 131 -19.62 -18.42 2.84
C PHE A 131 -20.40 -19.54 3.53
N THR A 132 -21.09 -19.20 4.62
CA THR A 132 -21.90 -20.13 5.40
C THR A 132 -23.15 -19.44 5.98
N ASP A 133 -24.04 -20.23 6.57
CA ASP A 133 -25.24 -19.73 7.23
C ASP A 133 -24.91 -18.93 8.50
N LYS A 134 -25.79 -18.00 8.88
CA LYS A 134 -25.56 -17.06 9.99
C LYS A 134 -25.10 -17.74 11.29
N GLY A 135 -25.77 -18.83 11.68
CA GLY A 135 -25.47 -19.55 12.92
C GLY A 135 -24.07 -20.17 12.96
N ASP A 136 -23.53 -20.51 11.79
CA ASP A 136 -22.21 -21.13 11.63
C ASP A 136 -21.11 -20.11 11.34
N SER A 137 -21.47 -18.84 11.12
CA SER A 137 -20.51 -17.78 10.85
C SER A 137 -19.54 -17.59 12.03
N TYR A 138 -18.28 -17.34 11.69
CA TYR A 138 -17.23 -17.13 12.67
C TYR A 138 -17.53 -15.95 13.60
N SER A 139 -18.11 -14.86 13.07
CA SER A 139 -18.38 -13.66 13.87
C SER A 139 -19.41 -13.89 14.98
N ILE A 140 -20.44 -14.70 14.71
CA ILE A 140 -21.44 -15.10 15.70
C ILE A 140 -20.83 -16.07 16.70
N ARG A 141 -20.17 -17.14 16.21
CA ARG A 141 -19.63 -18.19 17.09
C ARG A 141 -18.53 -17.71 18.02
N THR A 142 -17.71 -16.76 17.58
CA THR A 142 -16.55 -16.29 18.36
C THR A 142 -16.82 -15.01 19.12
N PHE A 143 -17.62 -14.09 18.57
CA PHE A 143 -17.79 -12.76 19.17
C PHE A 143 -19.23 -12.39 19.49
N ASN A 144 -20.20 -13.23 19.12
CA ASN A 144 -21.62 -12.92 19.19
C ASN A 144 -21.97 -11.55 18.54
N ASP A 145 -21.24 -11.17 17.47
CA ASP A 145 -21.38 -9.89 16.77
C ASP A 145 -21.86 -10.15 15.33
N SER A 146 -23.06 -9.65 15.02
CA SER A 146 -23.70 -9.77 13.70
C SER A 146 -23.62 -8.48 12.87
N SER A 147 -23.08 -7.39 13.43
CA SER A 147 -23.24 -6.04 12.87
C SER A 147 -22.56 -5.83 11.52
N ALA A 148 -21.52 -6.60 11.23
CA ALA A 148 -20.76 -6.53 9.98
C ALA A 148 -20.64 -7.89 9.28
N MET A 149 -21.48 -8.86 9.63
CA MET A 149 -21.42 -10.22 9.10
C MET A 149 -21.59 -10.23 7.57
N GLY A 150 -20.74 -11.00 6.89
CA GLY A 150 -20.69 -11.11 5.44
C GLY A 150 -20.10 -9.88 4.74
N VAL A 151 -19.61 -8.88 5.47
CA VAL A 151 -19.06 -7.65 4.89
C VAL A 151 -17.54 -7.76 4.78
N ILE A 152 -17.06 -7.68 3.54
CA ILE A 152 -15.64 -7.47 3.23
C ILE A 152 -15.44 -5.97 3.05
N THR A 153 -14.63 -5.35 3.90
CA THR A 153 -14.31 -3.93 3.79
C THR A 153 -12.82 -3.71 3.59
N VAL A 154 -12.49 -2.82 2.65
CA VAL A 154 -11.12 -2.49 2.28
C VAL A 154 -10.95 -0.98 2.33
N ALA A 155 -9.95 -0.52 3.08
CA ALA A 155 -9.52 0.87 3.07
C ALA A 155 -8.08 0.96 2.53
N ALA A 156 -7.93 1.67 1.41
CA ALA A 156 -6.63 1.91 0.77
C ALA A 156 -6.12 3.31 1.10
N PHE A 157 -4.88 3.37 1.56
CA PHE A 157 -4.19 4.58 1.96
C PHE A 157 -2.99 4.82 1.05
N ARG A 158 -2.84 6.05 0.59
CA ARG A 158 -1.60 6.48 -0.08
C ARG A 158 -0.47 6.53 0.94
N GLU A 159 0.73 6.17 0.49
CA GLU A 159 1.93 6.34 1.30
C GLU A 159 2.10 7.80 1.72
N LYS A 160 2.34 8.04 3.02
CA LYS A 160 2.66 9.37 3.53
C LYS A 160 4.08 9.70 3.09
N LYS A 161 4.24 10.72 2.24
CA LYS A 161 5.55 11.28 1.92
C LYS A 161 6.24 11.70 3.22
N ARG A 162 7.39 11.12 3.52
CA ARG A 162 8.26 11.69 4.56
C ARG A 162 8.82 13.02 4.01
N PRO A 163 8.97 14.06 4.84
CA PRO A 163 9.72 15.23 4.44
C PRO A 163 11.07 14.76 3.91
N GLU A 164 11.43 15.19 2.71
CA GLU A 164 12.82 15.07 2.28
C GLU A 164 13.63 15.92 3.25
N ILE A 165 14.54 15.29 3.99
CA ILE A 165 15.59 16.06 4.65
C ILE A 165 16.40 16.60 3.50
N LEU A 166 16.24 17.90 3.21
CA LEU A 166 17.21 18.61 2.40
C LEU A 166 18.54 18.42 3.13
N SER A 167 19.37 17.49 2.65
CA SER A 167 20.78 17.56 2.96
C SER A 167 21.25 18.80 2.24
N ASP A 168 21.11 19.96 2.88
CA ASP A 168 21.84 21.13 2.46
C ASP A 168 23.29 20.66 2.34
N GLY A 169 23.82 20.76 1.13
CA GLY A 169 25.21 20.53 0.84
C GLY A 169 26.03 21.60 1.54
N TYR A 170 26.11 21.52 2.87
CA TYR A 170 27.18 22.08 3.66
C TYR A 170 28.44 21.33 3.26
N THR A 171 28.92 21.73 2.08
CA THR A 171 30.31 21.63 1.71
C THR A 171 31.02 22.35 2.83
N PHE A 172 31.61 21.60 3.77
CA PHE A 172 32.68 22.13 4.58
C PHE A 172 33.69 22.65 3.55
N LYS A 173 33.66 23.95 3.28
CA LYS A 173 34.82 24.62 2.71
C LYS A 173 35.87 24.42 3.78
N GLU A 174 36.68 23.39 3.58
CA GLU A 174 37.94 23.18 4.26
C GLU A 174 38.77 24.42 3.95
N SER A 175 38.57 25.47 4.75
CA SER A 175 39.47 26.60 4.76
C SER A 175 40.79 25.99 5.19
N LYS A 176 41.72 25.87 4.24
CA LYS A 176 43.15 25.75 4.50
C LYS A 176 43.58 26.90 5.41
N ARG A 177 43.29 26.79 6.70
CA ARG A 177 44.07 27.43 7.74
C ARG A 177 45.00 26.32 8.19
N ARG A 178 46.20 26.29 7.60
CA ARG A 178 47.33 25.58 8.19
C ARG A 178 47.38 26.03 9.65
N ALA A 179 47.04 25.15 10.58
CA ALA A 179 47.42 25.34 11.96
C ALA A 179 48.97 25.40 11.98
N PRO A 180 49.58 26.37 12.66
CA PRO A 180 51.02 26.35 12.85
C PRO A 180 51.39 25.04 13.54
N ALA A 181 52.41 24.35 13.02
CA ALA A 181 52.91 23.12 13.61
C ALA A 181 53.32 23.39 15.06
N ALA A 182 52.81 22.58 15.99
CA ALA A 182 53.28 22.59 17.35
C ALA A 182 54.79 22.26 17.37
N PRO A 183 55.60 22.94 18.20
CA PRO A 183 57.00 22.58 18.34
C PRO A 183 57.12 21.14 18.86
N SER A 184 57.91 20.34 18.15
CA SER A 184 58.29 18.99 18.58
C SER A 184 58.91 19.05 19.98
N ALA A 185 58.38 18.25 20.91
CA ALA A 185 58.96 18.10 22.24
C ALA A 185 60.37 17.52 22.10
N GLY A 186 61.37 18.40 22.23
CA GLY A 186 62.76 18.03 22.38
C GLY A 186 62.98 17.45 23.77
N GLU A 187 63.32 16.18 23.79
CA GLU A 187 63.92 15.42 24.88
C GLU A 187 65.00 16.23 25.61
N LYS A 188 64.85 16.45 26.93
CA LYS A 188 65.98 16.65 27.85
C LYS A 188 65.64 16.19 29.27
N SER A 189 66.37 15.15 29.67
CA SER A 189 66.60 14.68 31.03
C SER A 189 67.41 15.68 31.88
N SER A 190 67.07 15.82 33.17
CA SER A 190 68.02 16.07 34.28
C SER A 190 67.22 16.19 35.59
N LYS A 191 67.32 15.21 36.49
CA LYS A 191 68.23 15.14 37.67
C LYS A 191 67.57 15.76 38.91
N TYR A 192 67.26 14.91 39.89
CA TYR A 192 66.94 15.31 41.25
C TYR A 192 68.25 15.70 41.94
N GLU A 193 68.27 16.87 42.56
CA GLU A 193 69.32 17.30 43.47
C GLU A 193 68.67 17.60 44.82
N GLU A 194 69.21 16.90 45.82
CA GLU A 194 68.93 16.92 47.24
C GLU A 194 69.39 18.26 47.83
N ASP A 195 68.57 18.91 48.65
CA ASP A 195 69.05 20.01 49.48
C ASP A 195 68.58 19.86 50.93
N THR A 196 69.59 19.83 51.78
CA THR A 196 69.60 19.80 53.23
C THR A 196 69.22 21.15 53.84
N ALA A 197 68.39 21.12 54.88
CA ALA A 197 68.50 21.97 56.06
C ALA A 197 67.89 21.26 57.26
#